data_AF-A0A257A5K6-F1
#
_entry.id   AF-A0A257A5K6-F1
#
_cell.length_a   1.000
_cell.length_b   1.000
_cell.length_c   1.000
_cell.angle_alpha   90.00
_cell.angle_beta   90.00
_cell.angle_gamma   90.00
#
_symmetry.space_group_name_H-M   'P 1'
#
loop_
_entity.id
_entity.type
_entity.pdbx_description
1 polymer ?
#
loop_
_entity_poly.entity_id
_entity_poly.type
_entity_poly.pdbx_seq_one_letter_code
_entity_poly.pdbx_strand_id
1 'polypeptide(L)'
;MPKAAIKQSLIPIVAWIIVVALCIPYAMNLDKVLSYKEEAFLPENVESIIAKNIVEEKFKDEEKIKGVDLAIIVKGVDPRSKDVEEKYRIFKDKVSNVVEEANTVYDVLWDAQEEYDEFIQNITKELREELRDNLKENISDMHEALYSLKNVTMDFEKAFLNLTDELRELHDRIYDVEEAIISFDREYSEAFERAIELHKLLYGIRNFTILVNETYGQVFRNVTELHYLVHQIAYMLRSYNSLYFDMSLLYAYTFWDTTRAHYYLTYTTDAYVNPPIDNTDLKTLTYYTNVSVVMPELGPVNTTLASMTYYFIFNKYPFAPLSAKDADFVKLTSEVVENSIGSQVPLEFYNQSILWVNCFSISYNATLYSWKNKYNVSELWMKYAYIPSEQPPITSYYSQVQMLNNILSLSNSSIENAVFMYVQVTAPILSSETGIPQDVAEEILYKAYEIGRSPTSDKVERALAQIFNKLITDAPFNVSQVVSYLYEIGPTPQYEALGSISRKITF
;
A
#
# COMPACT_ATOMS: atom_id res chain seq x y z
N MET A 1 47.43 -47.05 132.19
CA MET A 1 48.55 -47.34 131.25
C MET A 1 49.69 -48.14 131.93
N PRO A 2 50.24 -47.74 133.10
CA PRO A 2 51.27 -48.51 133.82
C PRO A 2 50.78 -49.88 134.36
N LYS A 3 51.73 -50.66 134.89
CA LYS A 3 51.63 -51.95 135.63
C LYS A 3 52.79 -52.00 136.65
N ALA A 4 52.96 -52.91 137.62
CA ALA A 4 52.27 -54.16 138.02
C ALA A 4 52.37 -54.36 139.57
N ALA A 5 52.02 -55.54 140.12
CA ALA A 5 52.12 -55.88 141.56
C ALA A 5 52.59 -57.34 141.82
N ILE A 6 53.15 -57.63 143.01
CA ILE A 6 54.05 -58.78 143.32
C ILE A 6 53.96 -59.22 144.83
N LYS A 7 54.35 -60.48 145.18
CA LYS A 7 54.61 -61.07 146.55
C LYS A 7 53.36 -61.37 147.44
N GLN A 8 53.33 -62.28 148.44
CA GLN A 8 54.19 -63.42 148.92
C GLN A 8 53.35 -64.41 149.81
N SER A 9 53.90 -65.53 150.30
CA SER A 9 53.23 -66.56 151.16
C SER A 9 54.11 -67.10 152.33
N LEU A 10 53.57 -67.85 153.33
CA LEU A 10 54.38 -68.36 154.49
C LEU A 10 53.97 -69.64 155.30
N ILE A 11 52.97 -69.65 156.22
CA ILE A 11 53.15 -70.25 157.60
C ILE A 11 52.14 -71.34 158.21
N PRO A 12 51.74 -72.44 157.53
CA PRO A 12 50.38 -73.05 157.67
C PRO A 12 50.19 -74.52 158.17
N ILE A 13 51.25 -75.31 158.43
CA ILE A 13 51.22 -76.78 158.19
C ILE A 13 50.23 -77.61 159.04
N VAL A 14 50.09 -77.37 160.36
CA VAL A 14 49.24 -78.23 161.22
C VAL A 14 47.74 -78.00 161.00
N ALA A 15 47.35 -76.75 160.70
CA ALA A 15 45.95 -76.40 160.42
C ALA A 15 45.39 -77.17 159.21
N TRP A 16 46.24 -77.46 158.21
CA TRP A 16 45.87 -78.24 157.03
C TRP A 16 45.45 -79.68 157.35
N ILE A 17 46.05 -80.34 158.35
CA ILE A 17 45.78 -81.76 158.64
C ILE A 17 44.35 -81.96 159.17
N ILE A 18 43.86 -81.05 160.01
CA ILE A 18 42.49 -81.11 160.57
C ILE A 18 41.46 -80.76 159.50
N VAL A 19 41.75 -79.77 158.64
CA VAL A 19 40.88 -79.40 157.52
C VAL A 19 40.70 -80.58 156.56
N VAL A 20 41.75 -81.33 156.25
CA VAL A 20 41.69 -82.51 155.37
C VAL A 20 40.77 -83.61 155.93
N ALA A 21 40.74 -83.85 157.25
CA ALA A 21 39.83 -84.82 157.85
C ALA A 21 38.35 -84.38 157.74
N LEU A 22 38.08 -83.08 157.75
CA LEU A 22 36.73 -82.50 157.56
C LEU A 22 36.28 -82.46 156.09
N CYS A 23 37.20 -82.52 155.13
CA CYS A 23 36.85 -82.62 153.71
C CYS A 23 36.17 -83.96 153.35
N ILE A 24 36.33 -85.01 154.16
CA ILE A 24 35.94 -86.38 153.78
C ILE A 24 34.43 -86.53 153.51
N PRO A 25 33.48 -86.10 154.38
CA PRO A 25 32.05 -86.29 154.12
C PRO A 25 31.49 -85.42 152.99
N TYR A 26 31.98 -84.19 152.83
CA TYR A 26 31.55 -83.29 151.75
C TYR A 26 32.09 -83.73 150.39
N ALA A 27 33.31 -84.26 150.32
CA ALA A 27 33.84 -84.90 149.11
C ALA A 27 33.06 -86.19 148.77
N MET A 28 32.53 -86.92 149.75
CA MET A 28 31.71 -88.11 149.53
C MET A 28 30.28 -87.82 149.04
N ASN A 29 29.84 -86.55 149.01
CA ASN A 29 28.63 -86.11 148.29
C ASN A 29 28.96 -85.48 146.92
N LEU A 30 29.96 -86.07 146.27
CA LEU A 30 30.18 -86.09 144.83
C LEU A 30 28.90 -86.41 144.01
N ASP A 31 29.03 -86.32 142.69
CA ASP A 31 28.20 -86.93 141.63
C ASP A 31 26.72 -86.51 141.46
N LYS A 32 25.95 -86.17 142.50
CA LYS A 32 24.48 -86.03 142.31
C LYS A 32 23.96 -84.71 141.73
N VAL A 33 24.75 -83.63 141.69
CA VAL A 33 24.24 -82.28 141.37
C VAL A 33 25.04 -81.53 140.30
N LEU A 34 26.27 -81.93 139.99
CA LEU A 34 27.12 -81.21 139.03
C LEU A 34 26.95 -81.75 137.60
N SER A 35 25.96 -81.21 136.89
CA SER A 35 25.80 -81.38 135.44
C SER A 35 26.61 -80.33 134.68
N TYR A 36 27.59 -80.77 133.90
CA TYR A 36 28.36 -79.92 132.98
C TYR A 36 28.02 -80.27 131.53
N LYS A 37 27.08 -79.52 130.94
CA LYS A 37 26.84 -79.45 129.49
C LYS A 37 26.53 -78.00 129.10
N GLU A 38 27.14 -77.53 128.01
CA GLU A 38 27.19 -76.11 127.62
C GLU A 38 25.84 -75.57 127.07
N GLU A 39 24.93 -76.46 126.69
CA GLU A 39 23.68 -76.16 125.98
C GLU A 39 22.66 -75.36 126.82
N ALA A 40 22.79 -75.33 128.15
CA ALA A 40 21.82 -74.72 129.06
C ALA A 40 21.84 -73.17 129.13
N PHE A 41 22.65 -72.49 128.31
CA PHE A 41 22.92 -71.05 128.42
C PHE A 41 22.53 -70.19 127.20
N LEU A 42 21.90 -70.75 126.16
CA LEU A 42 21.67 -70.04 124.89
C LEU A 42 20.18 -69.86 124.56
N PRO A 43 19.72 -68.63 124.20
CA PRO A 43 18.35 -68.39 123.75
C PRO A 43 18.13 -68.84 122.30
N GLU A 44 16.93 -69.33 122.00
CA GLU A 44 16.62 -70.13 120.78
C GLU A 44 16.65 -69.36 119.44
N ASN A 45 16.76 -68.03 119.46
CA ASN A 45 16.37 -67.16 118.35
C ASN A 45 17.54 -66.66 117.48
N VAL A 46 18.75 -67.21 117.63
CA VAL A 46 19.97 -66.70 116.98
C VAL A 46 20.16 -67.31 115.59
N GLU A 47 20.69 -66.56 114.62
CA GLU A 47 20.93 -67.04 113.24
C GLU A 47 21.76 -68.33 113.15
N SER A 48 22.64 -68.59 114.12
CA SER A 48 23.38 -69.86 114.22
C SER A 48 22.48 -71.06 114.53
N ILE A 49 21.40 -70.87 115.29
CA ILE A 49 20.38 -71.91 115.55
C ILE A 49 19.50 -72.08 114.31
N ILE A 50 19.15 -70.99 113.60
CA ILE A 50 18.42 -71.10 112.32
C ILE A 50 19.26 -71.86 111.28
N ALA A 51 20.55 -71.54 111.15
CA ALA A 51 21.47 -72.26 110.27
C ALA A 51 21.63 -73.74 110.70
N LYS A 52 21.77 -74.02 112.00
CA LYS A 52 21.80 -75.38 112.54
C LYS A 52 20.50 -76.14 112.21
N ASN A 53 19.34 -75.53 112.42
CA ASN A 53 18.04 -76.14 112.14
C ASN A 53 17.83 -76.40 110.63
N ILE A 54 18.30 -75.51 109.74
CA ILE A 54 18.26 -75.74 108.28
C ILE A 54 19.16 -76.91 107.88
N VAL A 55 20.30 -77.10 108.55
CA VAL A 55 21.18 -78.26 108.36
C VAL A 55 20.53 -79.53 108.90
N GLU A 56 20.05 -79.54 110.16
CA GLU A 56 19.33 -80.67 110.74
C GLU A 56 18.03 -81.02 109.98
N GLU A 57 17.42 -80.06 109.27
CA GLU A 57 16.24 -80.30 108.44
C GLU A 57 16.58 -80.79 107.02
N LYS A 58 17.70 -80.38 106.41
CA LYS A 58 18.15 -80.90 105.11
C LYS A 58 18.86 -82.25 105.20
N PHE A 59 19.53 -82.55 106.31
CA PHE A 59 20.30 -83.78 106.53
C PHE A 59 19.60 -84.75 107.51
N LYS A 60 18.28 -84.58 107.67
CA LYS A 60 17.41 -85.26 108.66
C LYS A 60 17.42 -86.80 108.58
N ASP A 61 17.75 -87.36 107.41
CA ASP A 61 17.82 -88.80 107.16
C ASP A 61 19.25 -89.38 107.19
N GLU A 62 20.29 -88.56 107.37
CA GLU A 62 21.70 -89.01 107.44
C GLU A 62 22.26 -89.12 108.88
N GLU A 63 21.43 -88.97 109.92
CA GLU A 63 21.78 -89.32 111.32
C GLU A 63 22.09 -90.83 111.54
N LYS A 64 22.12 -91.64 110.46
CA LYS A 64 22.53 -93.05 110.47
C LYS A 64 23.55 -93.43 109.40
N ILE A 65 24.63 -92.64 109.30
CA ILE A 65 25.97 -93.24 109.21
C ILE A 65 26.31 -93.73 110.64
N LYS A 66 25.67 -94.79 111.15
CA LYS A 66 26.17 -96.18 111.03
C LYS A 66 27.69 -96.18 110.96
N GLY A 67 28.31 -96.57 112.06
CA GLY A 67 29.71 -96.32 112.35
C GLY A 67 30.63 -96.49 111.14
N VAL A 68 31.37 -95.43 110.82
CA VAL A 68 32.69 -95.60 110.22
C VAL A 68 33.52 -96.34 111.27
N ASP A 69 33.54 -97.67 111.19
CA ASP A 69 34.23 -98.53 112.16
C ASP A 69 35.75 -98.24 112.21
N LEU A 70 36.29 -97.58 111.18
CA LEU A 70 37.67 -97.09 111.15
C LEU A 70 37.84 -95.82 110.29
N ALA A 71 38.05 -94.66 110.94
CA ALA A 71 38.39 -93.42 110.25
C ALA A 71 39.92 -93.24 110.16
N ILE A 72 40.49 -93.27 108.94
CA ILE A 72 41.93 -93.11 108.71
C ILE A 72 42.21 -91.67 108.24
N ILE A 73 42.86 -90.87 109.08
CA ILE A 73 43.23 -89.48 108.76
C ILE A 73 44.75 -89.37 108.61
N VAL A 74 45.22 -89.25 107.37
CA VAL A 74 46.65 -89.07 107.05
C VAL A 74 47.01 -87.59 107.14
N LYS A 75 47.82 -87.20 108.14
CA LYS A 75 48.28 -85.81 108.32
C LYS A 75 49.64 -85.59 107.64
N GLY A 76 49.82 -84.42 107.00
CA GLY A 76 51.10 -83.99 106.43
C GLY A 76 51.26 -84.14 104.91
N VAL A 77 50.16 -84.25 104.16
CA VAL A 77 50.15 -84.37 102.69
C VAL A 77 49.28 -83.29 102.04
N ASP A 78 49.64 -82.85 100.83
CA ASP A 78 48.84 -81.93 100.01
C ASP A 78 47.74 -82.72 99.25
N PRO A 79 46.45 -82.48 99.53
CA PRO A 79 45.34 -83.18 98.90
C PRO A 79 45.12 -82.83 97.42
N ARG A 80 45.88 -81.91 96.82
CA ARG A 80 45.79 -81.57 95.38
C ARG A 80 46.94 -82.13 94.54
N SER A 81 47.78 -82.99 95.11
CA SER A 81 48.91 -83.60 94.40
C SER A 81 48.51 -84.93 93.75
N LYS A 82 48.87 -85.12 92.47
CA LYS A 82 48.57 -86.37 91.70
C LYS A 82 49.10 -87.65 92.37
N ASP A 83 50.23 -87.55 93.08
CA ASP A 83 50.83 -88.67 93.81
C ASP A 83 50.00 -89.09 95.04
N VAL A 84 49.16 -88.20 95.59
CA VAL A 84 48.20 -88.51 96.66
C VAL A 84 46.90 -89.08 96.07
N GLU A 85 46.39 -88.50 95.00
CA GLU A 85 45.22 -89.00 94.24
C GLU A 85 45.41 -90.47 93.77
N GLU A 86 46.54 -90.76 93.11
CA GLU A 86 46.91 -92.11 92.65
C GLU A 86 46.99 -93.11 93.82
N LYS A 87 47.51 -92.68 94.99
CA LYS A 87 47.61 -93.51 96.20
C LYS A 87 46.25 -93.74 96.85
N TYR A 88 45.33 -92.77 96.83
CA TYR A 88 43.95 -92.98 97.25
C TYR A 88 43.22 -93.97 96.33
N ARG A 89 43.45 -93.92 95.01
CA ARG A 89 42.90 -94.90 94.05
C ARG A 89 43.37 -96.33 94.38
N ILE A 90 44.68 -96.52 94.61
CA ILE A 90 45.28 -97.82 95.00
C ILE A 90 44.78 -98.29 96.38
N PHE A 91 44.50 -97.36 97.31
CA PHE A 91 43.94 -97.68 98.61
C PHE A 91 42.47 -98.14 98.49
N LYS A 92 41.63 -97.40 97.76
CA LYS A 92 40.21 -97.75 97.51
C LYS A 92 40.10 -99.14 96.87
N ASP A 93 40.82 -99.37 95.78
CA ASP A 93 40.84 -100.65 95.04
C ASP A 93 41.22 -101.87 95.92
N LYS A 94 42.10 -101.67 96.91
CA LYS A 94 42.45 -102.72 97.90
C LYS A 94 41.40 -102.91 99.00
N VAL A 95 40.67 -101.87 99.37
CA VAL A 95 39.68 -101.88 100.46
C VAL A 95 38.30 -102.34 99.97
N SER A 96 37.94 -102.08 98.71
CA SER A 96 36.69 -102.53 98.07
C SER A 96 36.47 -104.05 98.04
N ASN A 97 37.49 -104.85 98.37
CA ASN A 97 37.37 -106.31 98.53
C ASN A 97 36.96 -106.75 99.96
N VAL A 98 36.76 -105.81 100.89
CA VAL A 98 36.56 -106.07 102.34
C VAL A 98 35.35 -105.32 102.92
N VAL A 99 34.80 -104.32 102.22
CA VAL A 99 33.70 -103.47 102.70
C VAL A 99 32.72 -103.18 101.55
N GLU A 100 31.41 -103.12 101.82
CA GLU A 100 30.38 -102.94 100.80
C GLU A 100 30.44 -101.56 100.10
N GLU A 101 30.81 -100.49 100.82
CA GLU A 101 31.02 -99.15 100.27
C GLU A 101 32.28 -98.49 100.86
N ALA A 102 33.01 -97.74 100.03
CA ALA A 102 34.20 -97.01 100.41
C ALA A 102 34.28 -95.68 99.64
N ASN A 103 33.73 -94.62 100.23
CA ASN A 103 33.60 -93.30 99.59
C ASN A 103 34.81 -92.41 99.88
N THR A 104 35.27 -91.66 98.88
CA THR A 104 36.41 -90.74 98.98
C THR A 104 36.05 -89.36 98.44
N VAL A 105 36.81 -88.33 98.84
CA VAL A 105 36.59 -86.94 98.42
C VAL A 105 36.74 -86.75 96.90
N TYR A 106 37.44 -87.65 96.20
CA TYR A 106 37.62 -87.57 94.75
C TYR A 106 36.41 -88.05 93.96
N ASP A 107 35.60 -88.96 94.52
CA ASP A 107 34.42 -89.50 93.83
C ASP A 107 33.41 -88.37 93.53
N VAL A 108 33.18 -87.48 94.51
CA VAL A 108 32.32 -86.29 94.37
C VAL A 108 32.85 -85.26 93.36
N LEU A 109 34.16 -85.26 93.08
CA LEU A 109 34.77 -84.33 92.12
C LEU A 109 34.63 -84.81 90.67
N TRP A 110 34.53 -86.13 90.44
CA TRP A 110 34.41 -86.68 89.09
C TRP A 110 32.98 -86.59 88.55
N ASP A 111 31.97 -86.92 89.35
CA ASP A 111 30.55 -86.81 88.95
C ASP A 111 30.19 -85.37 88.51
N ALA A 112 30.70 -84.37 89.25
CA ALA A 112 30.49 -82.95 88.95
C ALA A 112 31.21 -82.46 87.67
N GLN A 113 32.15 -83.23 87.14
CA GLN A 113 32.92 -82.88 85.94
C GLN A 113 32.27 -83.45 84.66
N GLU A 114 31.57 -84.59 84.75
CA GLU A 114 30.91 -85.23 83.60
C GLU A 114 29.68 -84.43 83.10
N GLU A 115 28.82 -83.93 84.01
CA GLU A 115 27.70 -83.03 83.64
C GLU A 115 28.17 -81.73 82.96
N TYR A 116 29.35 -81.23 83.31
CA TYR A 116 29.88 -79.98 82.77
C TYR A 116 30.32 -80.10 81.31
N ASP A 117 30.97 -81.21 80.95
CA ASP A 117 31.46 -81.45 79.59
C ASP A 117 30.31 -81.71 78.59
N GLU A 118 29.22 -82.35 79.00
CA GLU A 118 28.05 -82.58 78.14
C GLU A 118 27.31 -81.27 77.78
N PHE A 119 27.15 -80.38 78.77
CA PHE A 119 26.53 -79.06 78.58
C PHE A 119 27.28 -78.18 77.58
N ILE A 120 28.62 -78.15 77.65
CA ILE A 120 29.47 -77.33 76.77
C ILE A 120 29.41 -77.81 75.31
N GLN A 121 29.34 -79.13 75.07
CA GLN A 121 29.33 -79.66 73.70
C GLN A 121 28.07 -79.29 72.91
N ASN A 122 26.88 -79.33 73.54
CA ASN A 122 25.63 -78.97 72.86
C ASN A 122 25.57 -77.48 72.47
N ILE A 123 25.84 -76.57 73.42
CA ILE A 123 25.79 -75.12 73.16
C ILE A 123 26.79 -74.71 72.06
N THR A 124 27.98 -75.29 72.05
CA THR A 124 29.03 -74.97 71.06
C THR A 124 28.64 -75.38 69.64
N LYS A 125 27.79 -76.41 69.49
CA LYS A 125 27.33 -76.89 68.18
C LYS A 125 26.25 -75.99 67.58
N GLU A 126 25.20 -75.69 68.35
CA GLU A 126 24.05 -74.88 67.87
C GLU A 126 24.51 -73.48 67.44
N LEU A 127 25.31 -72.80 68.28
CA LEU A 127 25.82 -71.45 68.01
C LEU A 127 26.65 -71.36 66.72
N ARG A 128 27.35 -72.45 66.35
CA ARG A 128 28.22 -72.50 65.17
C ARG A 128 27.45 -72.66 63.86
N GLU A 129 26.33 -73.38 63.89
CA GLU A 129 25.49 -73.59 62.70
C GLU A 129 24.67 -72.31 62.42
N GLU A 130 24.07 -71.70 63.44
CA GLU A 130 23.29 -70.46 63.32
C GLU A 130 24.12 -69.27 62.82
N LEU A 131 25.37 -69.11 63.30
CA LEU A 131 26.27 -68.04 62.84
C LEU A 131 26.70 -68.21 61.37
N ARG A 132 26.93 -69.44 60.91
CA ARG A 132 27.46 -69.72 59.57
C ARG A 132 26.43 -69.37 58.49
N ASP A 133 25.18 -69.79 58.72
CA ASP A 133 24.17 -69.74 57.66
C ASP A 133 23.58 -68.32 57.55
N ASN A 134 23.32 -67.62 58.67
CA ASN A 134 22.93 -66.22 58.68
C ASN A 134 23.97 -65.27 58.05
N LEU A 135 25.27 -65.45 58.32
CA LEU A 135 26.30 -64.57 57.75
C LEU A 135 26.46 -64.76 56.23
N LYS A 136 26.27 -65.99 55.74
CA LYS A 136 26.41 -66.30 54.31
C LYS A 136 25.27 -65.69 53.48
N GLU A 137 24.04 -65.78 53.98
CA GLU A 137 22.84 -65.28 53.29
C GLU A 137 22.86 -63.74 53.21
N ASN A 138 23.04 -63.05 54.34
CA ASN A 138 23.12 -61.58 54.39
C ASN A 138 24.23 -60.99 53.50
N ILE A 139 25.40 -61.63 53.40
CA ILE A 139 26.49 -61.17 52.51
C ILE A 139 26.11 -61.33 51.04
N SER A 140 25.37 -62.39 50.68
CA SER A 140 24.90 -62.62 49.31
C SER A 140 23.86 -61.57 48.91
N ASP A 141 22.88 -61.30 49.77
CA ASP A 141 21.83 -60.31 49.53
C ASP A 141 22.39 -58.89 49.41
N MET A 142 23.36 -58.53 50.27
CA MET A 142 24.08 -57.25 50.15
C MET A 142 24.87 -57.16 48.83
N HIS A 143 25.43 -58.27 48.34
CA HIS A 143 26.15 -58.31 47.07
C HIS A 143 25.21 -58.08 45.88
N GLU A 144 24.06 -58.76 45.85
CA GLU A 144 23.03 -58.56 44.82
C GLU A 144 22.44 -57.14 44.86
N ALA A 145 22.16 -56.61 46.06
CA ALA A 145 21.68 -55.24 46.23
C ALA A 145 22.69 -54.19 45.71
N LEU A 146 24.00 -54.38 45.97
CA LEU A 146 25.06 -53.51 45.45
C LEU A 146 25.22 -53.62 43.93
N TYR A 147 25.08 -54.82 43.36
CA TYR A 147 25.09 -55.01 41.91
C TYR A 147 23.86 -54.39 41.22
N SER A 148 22.68 -54.55 41.81
CA SER A 148 21.45 -53.91 41.34
C SER A 148 21.57 -52.38 41.38
N LEU A 149 22.03 -51.82 42.50
CA LEU A 149 22.29 -50.38 42.65
C LEU A 149 23.32 -49.86 41.63
N LYS A 150 24.40 -50.62 41.39
CA LYS A 150 25.38 -50.29 40.35
C LYS A 150 24.75 -50.24 38.96
N ASN A 151 23.94 -51.24 38.60
CA ASN A 151 23.27 -51.28 37.29
C ASN A 151 22.30 -50.10 37.14
N VAL A 152 21.47 -49.82 38.15
CA VAL A 152 20.56 -48.65 38.18
C VAL A 152 21.33 -47.34 38.05
N THR A 153 22.50 -47.22 38.70
CA THR A 153 23.36 -46.03 38.60
C THR A 153 23.96 -45.89 37.20
N MET A 154 24.42 -46.98 36.59
CA MET A 154 24.94 -46.98 35.21
C MET A 154 23.86 -46.67 34.17
N ASP A 155 22.62 -47.12 34.38
CA ASP A 155 21.52 -46.81 33.47
C ASP A 155 21.00 -45.39 33.67
N PHE A 156 21.03 -44.86 34.90
CA PHE A 156 20.81 -43.43 35.17
C PHE A 156 21.88 -42.54 34.54
N GLU A 157 23.17 -42.93 34.62
CA GLU A 157 24.27 -42.21 33.97
C GLU A 157 24.11 -42.15 32.44
N LYS A 158 23.77 -43.28 31.80
CA LYS A 158 23.44 -43.30 30.36
C LYS A 158 22.23 -42.43 30.02
N ALA A 159 21.15 -42.51 30.81
CA ALA A 159 19.96 -41.70 30.59
C ALA A 159 20.24 -40.20 30.74
N PHE A 160 21.09 -39.82 31.71
CA PHE A 160 21.53 -38.45 31.92
C PHE A 160 22.42 -37.94 30.77
N LEU A 161 23.34 -38.78 30.26
CA LEU A 161 24.17 -38.45 29.10
C LEU A 161 23.32 -38.28 27.84
N ASN A 162 22.42 -39.23 27.53
CA ASN A 162 21.49 -39.11 26.40
C ASN A 162 20.63 -37.84 26.51
N LEU A 163 20.07 -37.53 27.70
CA LEU A 163 19.30 -36.30 27.91
C LEU A 163 20.17 -35.05 27.70
N THR A 164 21.44 -35.09 28.07
CA THR A 164 22.38 -33.98 27.87
C THR A 164 22.68 -33.77 26.39
N ASP A 165 22.86 -34.85 25.63
CA ASP A 165 23.08 -34.80 24.18
C ASP A 165 21.80 -34.35 23.44
N GLU A 166 20.61 -34.84 23.82
CA GLU A 166 19.32 -34.38 23.29
C GLU A 166 19.06 -32.90 23.60
N LEU A 167 19.39 -32.43 24.81
CA LEU A 167 19.31 -31.01 25.17
C LEU A 167 20.29 -30.16 24.37
N ARG A 168 21.48 -30.68 24.05
CA ARG A 168 22.46 -29.98 23.21
C ARG A 168 21.98 -29.90 21.76
N GLU A 169 21.49 -30.99 21.19
CA GLU A 169 20.91 -30.99 19.84
C GLU A 169 19.68 -30.06 19.74
N LEU A 170 18.84 -30.04 20.78
CA LEU A 170 17.73 -29.08 20.87
C LEU A 170 18.22 -27.63 20.93
N HIS A 171 19.29 -27.35 21.67
CA HIS A 171 19.88 -26.02 21.77
C HIS A 171 20.49 -25.56 20.43
N ASP A 172 21.22 -26.44 19.75
CA ASP A 172 21.79 -26.19 18.42
C ASP A 172 20.66 -25.89 17.40
N ARG A 173 19.58 -26.70 17.40
CA ARG A 173 18.39 -26.47 16.55
C ARG A 173 17.62 -25.18 16.89
N ILE A 174 17.65 -24.71 18.14
CA ILE A 174 17.06 -23.42 18.52
C ILE A 174 17.85 -22.27 17.87
N TYR A 175 19.19 -22.35 17.82
CA TYR A 175 20.01 -21.37 17.11
C TYR A 175 19.78 -21.39 15.60
N ASP A 176 19.69 -22.57 14.96
CA ASP A 176 19.36 -22.68 13.53
C ASP A 176 18.02 -21.98 13.20
N VAL A 177 17.02 -22.13 14.08
CA VAL A 177 15.70 -21.47 13.93
C VAL A 177 15.78 -19.96 14.20
N GLU A 178 16.57 -19.52 15.18
CA GLU A 178 16.81 -18.09 15.44
C GLU A 178 17.48 -17.41 14.23
N GLU A 179 18.52 -18.01 13.65
CA GLU A 179 19.20 -17.49 12.46
C GLU A 179 18.27 -17.48 11.24
N ALA A 180 17.45 -18.52 11.05
CA ALA A 180 16.43 -18.55 9.99
C ALA A 180 15.37 -17.46 10.15
N ILE A 181 14.92 -17.16 11.37
CA ILE A 181 13.98 -16.07 11.66
C ILE A 181 14.64 -14.71 11.36
N ILE A 182 15.90 -14.50 11.75
CA ILE A 182 16.63 -13.25 11.46
C ILE A 182 16.83 -13.07 9.94
N SER A 183 17.16 -14.13 9.21
CA SER A 183 17.27 -14.07 7.74
C SER A 183 15.93 -13.74 7.10
N PHE A 184 14.84 -14.37 7.56
CA PHE A 184 13.49 -14.12 7.05
C PHE A 184 13.02 -12.69 7.34
N ASP A 185 13.26 -12.15 8.53
CA ASP A 185 12.90 -10.77 8.89
C ASP A 185 13.67 -9.75 8.02
N ARG A 186 14.94 -10.03 7.71
CA ARG A 186 15.73 -9.20 6.79
C ARG A 186 15.20 -9.26 5.36
N GLU A 187 14.93 -10.45 4.84
CA GLU A 187 14.34 -10.63 3.50
C GLU A 187 12.95 -10.00 3.38
N TYR A 188 12.12 -10.14 4.42
CA TYR A 188 10.81 -9.50 4.52
C TYR A 188 10.93 -7.97 4.52
N SER A 189 11.88 -7.42 5.30
CA SER A 189 12.16 -5.98 5.33
C SER A 189 12.64 -5.46 3.97
N GLU A 190 13.59 -6.14 3.33
CA GLU A 190 14.04 -5.80 1.97
C GLU A 190 12.89 -5.85 0.94
N ALA A 191 12.00 -6.85 1.05
CA ALA A 191 10.82 -6.98 0.19
C ALA A 191 9.78 -5.87 0.45
N PHE A 192 9.57 -5.50 1.71
CA PHE A 192 8.67 -4.42 2.12
C PHE A 192 9.17 -3.05 1.65
N GLU A 193 10.47 -2.76 1.76
CA GLU A 193 11.07 -1.54 1.20
C GLU A 193 10.91 -1.48 -0.33
N ARG A 194 11.19 -2.57 -1.05
CA ARG A 194 10.97 -2.65 -2.50
C ARG A 194 9.49 -2.45 -2.88
N ALA A 195 8.56 -2.96 -2.07
CA ALA A 195 7.13 -2.73 -2.27
C ALA A 195 6.73 -1.26 -2.05
N ILE A 196 7.32 -0.58 -1.06
CA ILE A 196 7.15 0.87 -0.85
C ILE A 196 7.69 1.68 -2.03
N GLU A 197 8.88 1.35 -2.55
CA GLU A 197 9.44 2.04 -3.73
C GLU A 197 8.59 1.81 -4.99
N LEU A 198 8.12 0.59 -5.22
CA LEU A 198 7.18 0.29 -6.31
C LEU A 198 5.88 1.10 -6.15
N HIS A 199 5.35 1.21 -4.93
CA HIS A 199 4.15 1.99 -4.64
C HIS A 199 4.35 3.49 -4.94
N LYS A 200 5.49 4.08 -4.55
CA LYS A 200 5.87 5.46 -4.92
C LYS A 200 5.94 5.64 -6.44
N LEU A 201 6.56 4.70 -7.15
CA LEU A 201 6.71 4.74 -8.61
C LEU A 201 5.34 4.65 -9.32
N LEU A 202 4.43 3.80 -8.84
CA LEU A 202 3.05 3.72 -9.35
C LEU A 202 2.27 5.03 -9.14
N TYR A 203 2.46 5.72 -8.02
CA TYR A 203 1.92 7.07 -7.81
C TYR A 203 2.53 8.09 -8.78
N GLY A 204 3.83 8.01 -9.06
CA GLY A 204 4.49 8.82 -10.09
C GLY A 204 3.88 8.63 -11.48
N ILE A 205 3.69 7.36 -11.90
CA ILE A 205 3.04 7.02 -13.18
C ILE A 205 1.59 7.53 -13.21
N ARG A 206 0.83 7.38 -12.11
CA ARG A 206 -0.55 7.90 -12.02
C ARG A 206 -0.59 9.41 -12.20
N ASN A 207 0.29 10.15 -11.52
CA ASN A 207 0.34 11.61 -11.61
C ASN A 207 0.77 12.07 -13.02
N PHE A 208 1.74 11.39 -13.62
CA PHE A 208 2.13 11.61 -15.02
C PHE A 208 0.98 11.33 -15.99
N THR A 209 0.21 10.26 -15.77
CA THR A 209 -0.96 9.91 -16.61
C THR A 209 -2.05 10.98 -16.50
N ILE A 210 -2.32 11.50 -15.30
CA ILE A 210 -3.25 12.62 -15.09
C ILE A 210 -2.75 13.87 -15.83
N LEU A 211 -1.47 14.24 -15.67
CA LEU A 211 -0.88 15.38 -16.35
C LEU A 211 -0.96 15.25 -17.88
N VAL A 212 -0.65 14.07 -18.44
CA VAL A 212 -0.75 13.82 -19.88
C VAL A 212 -2.19 13.92 -20.36
N ASN A 213 -3.16 13.40 -19.61
CA ASN A 213 -4.58 13.49 -19.94
C ASN A 213 -5.11 14.93 -19.85
N GLU A 214 -4.71 15.70 -18.84
CA GLU A 214 -5.03 17.12 -18.72
C GLU A 214 -4.42 17.94 -19.86
N THR A 215 -3.14 17.70 -20.17
CA THR A 215 -2.42 18.34 -21.29
C THR A 215 -3.08 18.01 -22.64
N TYR A 216 -3.39 16.73 -22.89
CA TYR A 216 -4.12 16.32 -24.10
C TYR A 216 -5.52 16.95 -24.16
N GLY A 217 -6.23 17.03 -23.02
CA GLY A 217 -7.53 17.70 -22.92
C GLY A 217 -7.45 19.20 -23.23
N GLN A 218 -6.39 19.88 -22.81
CA GLN A 218 -6.10 21.28 -23.17
C GLN A 218 -5.78 21.41 -24.66
N VAL A 219 -4.86 20.60 -25.20
CA VAL A 219 -4.52 20.62 -26.65
C VAL A 219 -5.77 20.35 -27.50
N PHE A 220 -6.60 19.38 -27.12
CA PHE A 220 -7.84 19.09 -27.84
C PHE A 220 -8.84 20.25 -27.84
N ARG A 221 -8.99 20.95 -26.71
CA ARG A 221 -9.81 22.18 -26.63
C ARG A 221 -9.24 23.27 -27.54
N ASN A 222 -7.94 23.55 -27.43
CA ASN A 222 -7.27 24.57 -28.24
C ASN A 222 -7.37 24.26 -29.75
N VAL A 223 -7.25 22.99 -30.16
CA VAL A 223 -7.45 22.55 -31.55
C VAL A 223 -8.92 22.68 -32.00
N THR A 224 -9.88 22.50 -31.09
CA THR A 224 -11.31 22.71 -31.36
C THR A 224 -11.66 24.19 -31.51
N GLU A 225 -11.10 25.05 -30.66
CA GLU A 225 -11.22 26.52 -30.76
C GLU A 225 -10.54 27.04 -32.03
N LEU A 226 -9.34 26.53 -32.36
CA LEU A 226 -8.64 26.87 -33.60
C LEU A 226 -9.42 26.40 -34.84
N HIS A 227 -10.03 25.21 -34.82
CA HIS A 227 -10.93 24.74 -35.89
C HIS A 227 -12.07 25.72 -36.14
N TYR A 228 -12.75 26.12 -35.05
CA TYR A 228 -13.86 27.08 -35.12
C TYR A 228 -13.41 28.42 -35.72
N LEU A 229 -12.28 28.97 -35.25
CA LEU A 229 -11.71 30.21 -35.78
C LEU A 229 -11.33 30.08 -37.26
N VAL A 230 -10.74 28.97 -37.68
CA VAL A 230 -10.39 28.72 -39.10
C VAL A 230 -11.64 28.78 -39.99
N HIS A 231 -12.74 28.12 -39.60
CA HIS A 231 -13.98 28.15 -40.38
C HIS A 231 -14.73 29.48 -40.29
N GLN A 232 -14.67 30.19 -39.16
CA GLN A 232 -15.21 31.56 -39.06
C GLN A 232 -14.47 32.53 -39.99
N ILE A 233 -13.14 32.56 -39.99
CA ILE A 233 -12.36 33.43 -40.89
C ILE A 233 -12.56 32.99 -42.35
N ALA A 234 -12.70 31.69 -42.63
CA ALA A 234 -13.01 31.20 -43.97
C ALA A 234 -14.38 31.68 -44.48
N TYR A 235 -15.37 31.73 -43.59
CA TYR A 235 -16.69 32.29 -43.87
C TYR A 235 -16.59 33.80 -44.12
N MET A 236 -15.91 34.55 -43.25
CA MET A 236 -15.68 36.00 -43.43
C MET A 236 -15.00 36.32 -44.77
N LEU A 237 -13.94 35.59 -45.13
CA LEU A 237 -13.24 35.75 -46.42
C LEU A 237 -14.19 35.59 -47.61
N ARG A 238 -15.08 34.59 -47.57
CA ARG A 238 -16.07 34.35 -48.63
C ARG A 238 -17.17 35.42 -48.64
N SER A 239 -17.66 35.84 -47.48
CA SER A 239 -18.70 36.88 -47.36
C SER A 239 -18.19 38.24 -47.84
N TYR A 240 -16.99 38.67 -47.45
CA TYR A 240 -16.39 39.90 -47.94
C TYR A 240 -16.00 39.81 -49.42
N ASN A 241 -15.58 38.65 -49.93
CA ASN A 241 -15.33 38.45 -51.36
C ASN A 241 -16.62 38.61 -52.19
N SER A 242 -17.72 37.98 -51.75
CA SER A 242 -19.03 38.14 -52.38
C SER A 242 -19.51 39.59 -52.30
N LEU A 243 -19.35 40.24 -51.15
CA LEU A 243 -19.62 41.68 -51.00
C LEU A 243 -18.84 42.50 -52.04
N TYR A 244 -17.53 42.29 -52.17
CA TYR A 244 -16.71 43.07 -53.10
C TYR A 244 -17.03 42.81 -54.58
N PHE A 245 -17.22 41.55 -54.99
CA PHE A 245 -17.36 41.23 -56.40
C PHE A 245 -18.83 41.21 -56.87
N ASP A 246 -19.76 40.68 -56.08
CA ASP A 246 -21.16 40.53 -56.49
C ASP A 246 -21.93 41.85 -56.32
N MET A 247 -21.67 42.64 -55.27
CA MET A 247 -22.30 43.98 -55.15
C MET A 247 -21.74 44.98 -56.17
N SER A 248 -20.44 44.94 -56.47
CA SER A 248 -19.87 45.78 -57.54
C SER A 248 -20.41 45.37 -58.92
N LEU A 249 -20.68 44.08 -59.13
CA LEU A 249 -21.33 43.60 -60.35
C LEU A 249 -22.80 44.06 -60.43
N LEU A 250 -23.55 43.95 -59.33
CA LEU A 250 -24.92 44.49 -59.24
C LEU A 250 -24.95 45.99 -59.54
N TYR A 251 -24.04 46.75 -58.93
CA TYR A 251 -23.86 48.17 -59.19
C TYR A 251 -23.55 48.46 -60.66
N ALA A 252 -22.62 47.70 -61.27
CA ALA A 252 -22.27 47.86 -62.68
C ALA A 252 -23.45 47.59 -63.61
N TYR A 253 -24.25 46.53 -63.35
CA TYR A 253 -25.46 46.26 -64.13
C TYR A 253 -26.55 47.32 -63.92
N THR A 254 -26.78 47.78 -62.69
CA THR A 254 -27.73 48.87 -62.42
C THR A 254 -27.30 50.20 -63.07
N PHE A 255 -25.99 50.49 -63.11
CA PHE A 255 -25.44 51.66 -63.83
C PHE A 255 -25.61 51.52 -65.35
N TRP A 256 -25.40 50.32 -65.90
CA TRP A 256 -25.66 50.03 -67.31
C TRP A 256 -27.15 50.16 -67.67
N ASP A 257 -28.04 49.64 -66.83
CA ASP A 257 -29.49 49.74 -67.02
C ASP A 257 -30.00 51.18 -66.93
N THR A 258 -29.58 51.96 -65.94
CA THR A 258 -30.00 53.37 -65.79
C THR A 258 -29.47 54.24 -66.94
N THR A 259 -28.20 54.08 -67.34
CA THR A 259 -27.65 54.82 -68.49
C THR A 259 -28.30 54.45 -69.82
N ARG A 260 -28.58 53.15 -70.09
CA ARG A 260 -29.26 52.73 -71.33
C ARG A 260 -30.74 53.12 -71.33
N ALA A 261 -31.41 53.05 -70.17
CA ALA A 261 -32.78 53.54 -70.00
C ALA A 261 -32.90 55.02 -70.38
N HIS A 262 -32.04 55.87 -69.80
CA HIS A 262 -32.05 57.30 -70.11
C HIS A 262 -31.74 57.58 -71.59
N TYR A 263 -30.73 56.92 -72.17
CA TYR A 263 -30.39 57.13 -73.58
C TYR A 263 -31.57 56.81 -74.51
N TYR A 264 -32.16 55.62 -74.41
CA TYR A 264 -33.25 55.24 -75.31
C TYR A 264 -34.53 56.05 -75.05
N LEU A 265 -34.86 56.39 -73.80
CA LEU A 265 -35.96 57.32 -73.51
C LEU A 265 -35.75 58.73 -74.09
N THR A 266 -34.49 59.19 -74.16
CA THR A 266 -34.14 60.51 -74.72
C THR A 266 -34.18 60.54 -76.25
N TYR A 267 -33.88 59.41 -76.91
CA TYR A 267 -33.64 59.38 -78.35
C TYR A 267 -34.64 58.56 -79.18
N THR A 268 -35.34 57.58 -78.58
CA THR A 268 -36.29 56.73 -79.31
C THR A 268 -37.75 56.93 -78.92
N THR A 269 -38.02 57.79 -77.93
CA THR A 269 -39.35 58.07 -77.38
C THR A 269 -39.54 59.58 -77.15
N ASP A 270 -40.76 60.03 -76.89
CA ASP A 270 -41.06 61.42 -76.57
C ASP A 270 -41.30 61.69 -75.07
N ALA A 271 -41.06 60.71 -74.18
CA ALA A 271 -41.21 60.80 -72.72
C ALA A 271 -40.75 62.13 -72.07
N TYR A 272 -39.57 62.66 -72.46
CA TYR A 272 -39.03 63.91 -71.90
C TYR A 272 -39.55 65.20 -72.58
N VAL A 273 -40.22 65.06 -73.73
CA VAL A 273 -40.83 66.16 -74.51
C VAL A 273 -42.31 66.31 -74.15
N ASN A 274 -43.02 65.17 -74.05
CA ASN A 274 -44.45 65.07 -73.75
C ASN A 274 -44.68 64.27 -72.45
N PRO A 275 -44.24 64.78 -71.28
CA PRO A 275 -44.37 64.07 -70.00
C PRO A 275 -45.85 63.89 -69.57
N PRO A 276 -46.18 62.86 -68.77
CA PRO A 276 -45.28 61.88 -68.16
C PRO A 276 -44.98 60.67 -69.07
N ILE A 277 -43.92 59.93 -68.73
CA ILE A 277 -43.60 58.62 -69.33
C ILE A 277 -44.82 57.70 -69.35
N ASP A 278 -45.10 57.08 -70.50
CA ASP A 278 -46.27 56.24 -70.74
C ASP A 278 -45.92 54.77 -71.06
N ASN A 279 -46.95 53.96 -71.36
CA ASN A 279 -46.77 52.55 -71.71
C ASN A 279 -46.20 52.35 -73.13
N THR A 280 -46.30 53.36 -74.00
CA THR A 280 -45.74 53.39 -75.36
C THR A 280 -44.24 53.64 -75.30
N ASP A 281 -43.79 54.58 -74.47
CA ASP A 281 -42.39 54.83 -74.13
C ASP A 281 -41.74 53.55 -73.58
N LEU A 282 -42.35 52.95 -72.56
CA LEU A 282 -41.82 51.75 -71.89
C LEU A 282 -41.74 50.54 -72.84
N LYS A 283 -42.71 50.36 -73.75
CA LYS A 283 -42.64 49.32 -74.80
C LYS A 283 -41.54 49.60 -75.81
N THR A 284 -41.35 50.85 -76.20
CA THR A 284 -40.33 51.27 -77.17
C THR A 284 -38.93 51.09 -76.58
N LEU A 285 -38.72 51.52 -75.32
CA LEU A 285 -37.53 51.24 -74.55
C LEU A 285 -37.27 49.73 -74.42
N THR A 286 -38.30 48.94 -74.09
CA THR A 286 -38.20 47.47 -73.99
C THR A 286 -37.76 46.89 -75.34
N TYR A 287 -38.30 47.36 -76.47
CA TYR A 287 -37.91 46.89 -77.80
C TYR A 287 -36.42 47.16 -78.11
N TYR A 288 -35.92 48.39 -77.90
CA TYR A 288 -34.52 48.73 -78.18
C TYR A 288 -33.52 48.14 -77.15
N THR A 289 -33.97 47.79 -75.95
CA THR A 289 -33.12 47.17 -74.90
C THR A 289 -33.27 45.65 -74.78
N ASN A 290 -34.25 45.03 -75.45
CA ASN A 290 -34.43 43.58 -75.43
C ASN A 290 -33.43 42.89 -76.37
N VAL A 291 -32.32 42.44 -75.79
CA VAL A 291 -31.20 41.87 -76.54
C VAL A 291 -31.38 40.38 -76.86
N SER A 292 -32.40 39.74 -76.26
CA SER A 292 -32.67 38.29 -76.38
C SER A 292 -32.92 37.78 -77.81
N VAL A 293 -33.17 38.68 -78.76
CA VAL A 293 -33.31 38.37 -80.20
C VAL A 293 -31.98 37.93 -80.84
N VAL A 294 -30.83 38.26 -80.23
CA VAL A 294 -29.49 37.95 -80.78
C VAL A 294 -28.61 37.13 -79.83
N MET A 295 -28.66 37.40 -78.52
CA MET A 295 -28.07 36.52 -77.48
C MET A 295 -28.94 36.51 -76.20
N PRO A 296 -29.16 35.36 -75.56
CA PRO A 296 -30.16 35.21 -74.48
C PRO A 296 -29.75 35.82 -73.12
N GLU A 297 -28.52 36.29 -72.96
CA GLU A 297 -27.96 36.66 -71.64
C GLU A 297 -28.29 38.09 -71.18
N LEU A 298 -28.68 38.98 -72.10
CA LEU A 298 -28.94 40.39 -71.80
C LEU A 298 -30.43 40.71 -71.96
N GLY A 299 -31.14 40.77 -70.83
CA GLY A 299 -32.57 41.09 -70.79
C GLY A 299 -32.89 42.56 -71.13
N PRO A 300 -34.16 42.86 -71.44
CA PRO A 300 -34.65 44.24 -71.52
C PRO A 300 -34.48 44.97 -70.19
N VAL A 301 -34.42 46.30 -70.24
CA VAL A 301 -34.43 47.13 -69.03
C VAL A 301 -35.72 46.89 -68.25
N ASN A 302 -35.62 46.72 -66.93
CA ASN A 302 -36.76 46.64 -66.05
C ASN A 302 -37.60 47.94 -66.09
N THR A 303 -38.89 47.85 -66.39
CA THR A 303 -39.76 49.02 -66.57
C THR A 303 -39.92 49.90 -65.32
N THR A 304 -39.80 49.32 -64.12
CA THR A 304 -39.77 50.07 -62.86
C THR A 304 -38.48 50.89 -62.75
N LEU A 305 -37.32 50.28 -63.06
CA LEU A 305 -36.03 50.98 -63.06
C LEU A 305 -35.96 52.07 -64.15
N ALA A 306 -36.56 51.82 -65.32
CA ALA A 306 -36.73 52.83 -66.36
C ALA A 306 -37.55 54.02 -65.88
N SER A 307 -38.67 53.77 -65.21
CA SER A 307 -39.54 54.80 -64.66
C SER A 307 -38.83 55.62 -63.55
N MET A 308 -38.09 54.94 -62.66
CA MET A 308 -37.25 55.60 -61.64
C MET A 308 -36.18 56.49 -62.29
N THR A 309 -35.51 55.99 -63.33
CA THR A 309 -34.50 56.75 -64.09
C THR A 309 -35.11 57.98 -64.74
N TYR A 310 -36.27 57.83 -65.39
CA TYR A 310 -37.02 58.93 -65.99
C TYR A 310 -37.34 60.01 -64.97
N TYR A 311 -37.99 59.67 -63.85
CA TYR A 311 -38.38 60.67 -62.85
C TYR A 311 -37.18 61.32 -62.16
N PHE A 312 -36.11 60.57 -61.89
CA PHE A 312 -34.88 61.11 -61.30
C PHE A 312 -34.25 62.17 -62.21
N ILE A 313 -34.10 61.88 -63.50
CA ILE A 313 -33.52 62.83 -64.47
C ILE A 313 -34.48 63.99 -64.75
N PHE A 314 -35.77 63.73 -64.95
CA PHE A 314 -36.76 64.78 -65.22
C PHE A 314 -36.88 65.78 -64.05
N ASN A 315 -36.86 65.31 -62.80
CA ASN A 315 -36.88 66.18 -61.63
C ASN A 315 -35.61 67.05 -61.50
N LYS A 316 -34.47 66.57 -62.00
CA LYS A 316 -33.19 67.29 -61.96
C LYS A 316 -32.98 68.24 -63.14
N TYR A 317 -33.45 67.84 -64.33
CA TYR A 317 -33.33 68.56 -65.59
C TYR A 317 -34.67 68.60 -66.35
N PRO A 318 -35.67 69.36 -65.87
CA PRO A 318 -36.98 69.43 -66.51
C PRO A 318 -36.87 69.85 -67.98
N PHE A 319 -37.43 69.06 -68.88
CA PHE A 319 -37.38 69.27 -70.34
C PHE A 319 -35.97 69.40 -70.96
N ALA A 320 -34.91 69.02 -70.23
CA ALA A 320 -33.52 69.18 -70.66
C ALA A 320 -32.68 67.90 -70.46
N PRO A 321 -33.15 66.72 -70.92
CA PRO A 321 -32.53 65.42 -70.62
C PRO A 321 -31.04 65.34 -71.01
N LEU A 322 -30.63 66.01 -72.09
CA LEU A 322 -29.24 66.09 -72.55
C LEU A 322 -28.26 66.76 -71.55
N SER A 323 -28.78 67.39 -70.49
CA SER A 323 -27.97 67.98 -69.41
C SER A 323 -27.51 66.95 -68.37
N ALA A 324 -28.02 65.72 -68.43
CA ALA A 324 -27.67 64.63 -67.53
C ALA A 324 -26.19 64.23 -67.66
N LYS A 325 -25.55 64.03 -66.51
CA LYS A 325 -24.14 63.64 -66.40
C LYS A 325 -24.00 62.24 -65.83
N ASP A 326 -22.88 61.60 -66.09
CA ASP A 326 -22.54 60.29 -65.53
C ASP A 326 -22.62 60.26 -64.00
N ALA A 327 -22.26 61.37 -63.34
CA ALA A 327 -22.37 61.53 -61.88
C ALA A 327 -23.83 61.44 -61.36
N ASP A 328 -24.82 61.73 -62.22
CA ASP A 328 -26.24 61.59 -61.88
C ASP A 328 -26.66 60.12 -61.89
N PHE A 329 -26.16 59.36 -62.87
CA PHE A 329 -26.34 57.90 -62.94
C PHE A 329 -25.57 57.18 -61.83
N VAL A 330 -24.39 57.65 -61.42
CA VAL A 330 -23.68 57.16 -60.23
C VAL A 330 -24.56 57.34 -58.98
N LYS A 331 -25.12 58.53 -58.77
CA LYS A 331 -26.01 58.81 -57.62
C LYS A 331 -27.26 57.93 -57.63
N LEU A 332 -27.98 57.88 -58.75
CA LEU A 332 -29.17 57.05 -58.91
C LEU A 332 -28.86 55.56 -58.71
N THR A 333 -27.74 55.07 -59.25
CA THR A 333 -27.32 53.67 -59.09
C THR A 333 -27.08 53.35 -57.62
N SER A 334 -26.40 54.24 -56.89
CA SER A 334 -26.17 54.07 -55.44
C SER A 334 -27.51 53.97 -54.69
N GLU A 335 -28.43 54.92 -54.93
CA GLU A 335 -29.78 54.91 -54.32
C GLU A 335 -30.57 53.64 -54.65
N VAL A 336 -30.53 53.14 -55.89
CA VAL A 336 -31.24 51.92 -56.30
C VAL A 336 -30.63 50.66 -55.68
N VAL A 337 -29.29 50.55 -55.64
CA VAL A 337 -28.60 49.40 -55.06
C VAL A 337 -28.79 49.36 -53.55
N GLU A 338 -28.67 50.49 -52.85
CA GLU A 338 -28.91 50.58 -51.39
C GLU A 338 -30.34 50.16 -51.01
N ASN A 339 -31.35 50.65 -51.74
CA ASN A 339 -32.73 50.21 -51.53
C ASN A 339 -32.95 48.72 -51.85
N SER A 340 -32.20 48.15 -52.79
CA SER A 340 -32.27 46.73 -53.13
C SER A 340 -31.67 45.83 -52.03
N ILE A 341 -30.53 46.24 -51.45
CA ILE A 341 -29.85 45.55 -50.34
C ILE A 341 -30.81 45.27 -49.18
N GLY A 342 -31.61 46.27 -48.77
CA GLY A 342 -32.53 46.16 -47.62
C GLY A 342 -33.61 45.10 -47.76
N SER A 343 -33.82 44.55 -48.97
CA SER A 343 -34.76 43.46 -49.23
C SER A 343 -34.13 42.07 -49.40
N GLN A 344 -32.78 41.99 -49.48
CA GLN A 344 -32.07 40.77 -49.89
C GLN A 344 -30.91 40.36 -48.95
N VAL A 345 -30.34 41.31 -48.19
CA VAL A 345 -29.18 41.07 -47.32
C VAL A 345 -29.63 40.93 -45.86
N PRO A 346 -29.12 39.94 -45.09
CA PRO A 346 -29.39 39.83 -43.66
C PRO A 346 -29.05 41.11 -42.89
N LEU A 347 -29.85 41.45 -41.87
CA LEU A 347 -29.73 42.72 -41.13
C LEU A 347 -28.33 42.95 -40.54
N GLU A 348 -27.66 41.86 -40.12
CA GLU A 348 -26.27 41.82 -39.63
C GLU A 348 -25.23 42.32 -40.64
N PHE A 349 -25.46 42.16 -41.95
CA PHE A 349 -24.57 42.64 -43.02
C PHE A 349 -25.06 43.93 -43.70
N TYR A 350 -26.23 44.46 -43.31
CA TYR A 350 -26.83 45.63 -43.96
C TYR A 350 -25.91 46.86 -43.93
N ASN A 351 -25.46 47.28 -42.75
CA ASN A 351 -24.60 48.47 -42.59
C ASN A 351 -23.28 48.34 -43.35
N GLN A 352 -22.67 47.15 -43.31
CA GLN A 352 -21.44 46.85 -44.06
C GLN A 352 -21.66 46.91 -45.58
N SER A 353 -22.83 46.46 -46.05
CA SER A 353 -23.18 46.50 -47.47
C SER A 353 -23.44 47.91 -47.98
N ILE A 354 -24.13 48.75 -47.19
CA ILE A 354 -24.32 50.17 -47.49
C ILE A 354 -22.97 50.91 -47.51
N LEU A 355 -22.10 50.65 -46.52
CA LEU A 355 -20.75 51.23 -46.48
C LEU A 355 -19.94 50.84 -47.73
N TRP A 356 -19.99 49.57 -48.14
CA TRP A 356 -19.35 49.11 -49.37
C TRP A 356 -19.86 49.85 -50.62
N VAL A 357 -21.18 49.99 -50.79
CA VAL A 357 -21.75 50.72 -51.95
C VAL A 357 -21.27 52.18 -51.97
N ASN A 358 -21.17 52.83 -50.81
CA ASN A 358 -20.66 54.20 -50.73
C ASN A 358 -19.18 54.30 -51.11
N CYS A 359 -18.31 53.43 -50.57
CA CYS A 359 -16.90 53.36 -50.96
C CYS A 359 -16.74 53.05 -52.47
N PHE A 360 -17.52 52.09 -52.99
CA PHE A 360 -17.48 51.71 -54.39
C PHE A 360 -17.98 52.80 -55.33
N SER A 361 -19.07 53.50 -54.97
CA SER A 361 -19.63 54.62 -55.74
C SER A 361 -18.63 55.78 -55.88
N ILE A 362 -17.95 56.15 -54.79
CA ILE A 362 -16.91 57.19 -54.80
C ILE A 362 -15.74 56.76 -55.70
N SER A 363 -15.26 55.53 -55.53
CA SER A 363 -14.17 54.97 -56.35
C SER A 363 -14.55 54.91 -57.83
N TYR A 364 -15.73 54.40 -58.16
CA TYR A 364 -16.24 54.27 -59.52
C TYR A 364 -16.38 55.63 -60.21
N ASN A 365 -16.88 56.66 -59.51
CA ASN A 365 -16.98 58.01 -60.05
C ASN A 365 -15.60 58.61 -60.37
N ALA A 366 -14.59 58.40 -59.51
CA ALA A 366 -13.23 58.85 -59.74
C ALA A 366 -12.54 58.12 -60.90
N THR A 367 -12.73 56.80 -61.01
CA THR A 367 -12.26 55.98 -62.14
C THR A 367 -12.92 56.41 -63.44
N LEU A 368 -14.23 56.62 -63.43
CA LEU A 368 -15.01 57.07 -64.59
C LEU A 368 -14.58 58.46 -65.06
N TYR A 369 -14.42 59.43 -64.15
CA TYR A 369 -13.90 60.75 -64.49
C TYR A 369 -12.51 60.68 -65.13
N SER A 370 -11.61 59.87 -64.56
CA SER A 370 -10.26 59.66 -65.09
C SER A 370 -10.27 58.99 -66.47
N TRP A 371 -11.14 58.00 -66.68
CA TRP A 371 -11.35 57.34 -67.96
C TRP A 371 -11.90 58.30 -69.03
N LYS A 372 -12.89 59.12 -68.69
CA LYS A 372 -13.48 60.13 -69.58
C LYS A 372 -12.44 61.11 -70.08
N ASN A 373 -11.61 61.64 -69.17
CA ASN A 373 -10.51 62.54 -69.50
C ASN A 373 -9.47 61.85 -70.41
N LYS A 374 -9.10 60.59 -70.11
CA LYS A 374 -8.14 59.81 -70.91
C LYS A 374 -8.61 59.55 -72.35
N TYR A 375 -9.91 59.32 -72.56
CA TYR A 375 -10.49 58.98 -73.87
C TYR A 375 -11.26 60.14 -74.53
N ASN A 376 -11.20 61.35 -73.96
CA ASN A 376 -11.91 62.55 -74.41
C ASN A 376 -13.42 62.31 -74.65
N VAL A 377 -14.08 61.67 -73.67
CA VAL A 377 -15.53 61.37 -73.70
C VAL A 377 -16.27 62.37 -72.83
N SER A 378 -17.27 63.07 -73.39
CA SER A 378 -18.10 64.04 -72.67
C SER A 378 -18.90 63.40 -71.54
N GLU A 379 -19.74 62.42 -71.87
CA GLU A 379 -20.50 61.59 -70.94
C GLU A 379 -20.54 60.15 -71.50
N LEU A 380 -20.34 59.15 -70.64
CA LEU A 380 -20.28 57.74 -71.03
C LEU A 380 -21.61 57.29 -71.62
N TRP A 381 -22.74 57.68 -71.01
CA TRP A 381 -24.07 57.32 -71.50
C TRP A 381 -24.35 57.81 -72.94
N MET A 382 -23.65 58.82 -73.44
CA MET A 382 -23.80 59.28 -74.83
C MET A 382 -23.15 58.35 -75.87
N LYS A 383 -22.41 57.30 -75.46
CA LYS A 383 -21.76 56.35 -76.38
C LYS A 383 -22.63 55.17 -76.82
N TYR A 384 -23.89 55.08 -76.37
CA TYR A 384 -24.87 54.19 -77.02
C TYR A 384 -25.18 54.71 -78.43
N ALA A 385 -25.73 53.85 -79.27
CA ALA A 385 -26.15 54.18 -80.63
C ALA A 385 -27.53 53.60 -80.90
N TYR A 386 -28.29 54.22 -81.80
CA TYR A 386 -29.49 53.64 -82.39
C TYR A 386 -29.61 54.13 -83.83
N ILE A 387 -30.33 53.36 -84.66
CA ILE A 387 -30.73 53.79 -86.01
C ILE A 387 -32.26 53.79 -86.05
N PRO A 388 -32.91 54.92 -86.40
CA PRO A 388 -34.37 54.96 -86.55
C PRO A 388 -34.87 53.90 -87.54
N SER A 389 -35.92 53.16 -87.15
CA SER A 389 -36.56 52.12 -87.97
C SER A 389 -35.70 50.88 -88.28
N GLU A 390 -34.58 50.67 -87.58
CA GLU A 390 -33.78 49.45 -87.70
C GLU A 390 -34.53 48.23 -87.13
N GLN A 391 -34.75 47.19 -87.95
CA GLN A 391 -35.44 45.97 -87.54
C GLN A 391 -34.69 44.71 -88.04
N PRO A 392 -34.17 43.85 -87.13
CA PRO A 392 -34.01 44.07 -85.69
C PRO A 392 -32.97 45.18 -85.39
N PRO A 393 -32.96 45.78 -84.18
CA PRO A 393 -32.12 46.94 -83.85
C PRO A 393 -30.66 46.55 -83.53
N ILE A 394 -29.96 46.03 -84.55
CA ILE A 394 -28.60 45.46 -84.47
C ILE A 394 -27.56 46.51 -84.01
N THR A 395 -27.67 47.76 -84.45
CA THR A 395 -26.75 48.83 -84.05
C THR A 395 -26.93 49.18 -82.57
N SER A 396 -28.18 49.16 -82.09
CA SER A 396 -28.50 49.34 -80.67
C SER A 396 -27.94 48.20 -79.81
N TYR A 397 -27.96 46.97 -80.32
CA TYR A 397 -27.34 45.81 -79.67
C TYR A 397 -25.82 45.96 -79.53
N TYR A 398 -25.09 46.20 -80.62
CA TYR A 398 -23.63 46.28 -80.58
C TYR A 398 -23.14 47.39 -79.64
N SER A 399 -23.81 48.55 -79.64
CA SER A 399 -23.46 49.63 -78.72
C SER A 399 -23.72 49.29 -77.25
N GLN A 400 -24.80 48.57 -76.94
CA GLN A 400 -25.09 48.10 -75.58
C GLN A 400 -24.05 47.10 -75.05
N VAL A 401 -23.61 46.15 -75.87
CA VAL A 401 -22.55 45.19 -75.51
C VAL A 401 -21.21 45.90 -75.32
N GLN A 402 -20.86 46.82 -76.22
CA GLN A 402 -19.63 47.61 -76.08
C GLN A 402 -19.65 48.46 -74.79
N MET A 403 -20.81 49.06 -74.46
CA MET A 403 -20.93 49.82 -73.22
C MET A 403 -20.84 48.94 -71.98
N LEU A 404 -21.50 47.78 -71.97
CA LEU A 404 -21.43 46.85 -70.85
C LEU A 404 -19.98 46.44 -70.57
N ASN A 405 -19.21 46.11 -71.62
CA ASN A 405 -17.78 45.81 -71.47
C ASN A 405 -16.96 46.98 -70.92
N ASN A 406 -17.26 48.23 -71.32
CA ASN A 406 -16.63 49.41 -70.74
C ASN A 406 -16.97 49.57 -69.24
N ILE A 407 -18.25 49.40 -68.88
CA ILE A 407 -18.78 49.54 -67.51
C ILE A 407 -18.22 48.45 -66.59
N LEU A 408 -18.15 47.19 -67.05
CA LEU A 408 -17.51 46.09 -66.32
C LEU A 408 -15.99 46.32 -66.14
N SER A 409 -15.31 46.88 -67.15
CA SER A 409 -13.89 47.25 -67.06
C SER A 409 -13.65 48.39 -66.05
N LEU A 410 -14.51 49.41 -66.05
CA LEU A 410 -14.52 50.48 -65.05
C LEU A 410 -14.77 49.93 -63.64
N SER A 411 -15.77 49.05 -63.49
CA SER A 411 -16.10 48.38 -62.24
C SER A 411 -14.89 47.66 -61.67
N ASN A 412 -14.28 46.76 -62.44
CA ASN A 412 -13.08 46.02 -62.02
C ASN A 412 -11.92 46.95 -61.64
N SER A 413 -11.72 48.04 -62.38
CA SER A 413 -10.68 49.05 -62.11
C SER A 413 -10.97 49.89 -60.85
N SER A 414 -12.19 49.83 -60.30
CA SER A 414 -12.62 50.63 -59.14
C SER A 414 -12.63 49.83 -57.84
N ILE A 415 -12.63 48.49 -57.90
CA ILE A 415 -12.70 47.63 -56.71
C ILE A 415 -11.50 47.88 -55.79
N GLU A 416 -10.27 47.92 -56.30
CA GLU A 416 -9.05 48.06 -55.46
C GLU A 416 -9.09 49.29 -54.54
N ASN A 417 -9.37 50.47 -55.11
CA ASN A 417 -9.48 51.71 -54.33
C ASN A 417 -10.74 51.73 -53.44
N ALA A 418 -11.82 51.05 -53.83
CA ALA A 418 -13.00 50.87 -52.97
C ALA A 418 -12.68 49.99 -51.76
N VAL A 419 -11.94 48.88 -51.93
CA VAL A 419 -11.43 48.02 -50.86
C VAL A 419 -10.53 48.82 -49.93
N PHE A 420 -9.58 49.59 -50.46
CA PHE A 420 -8.75 50.47 -49.64
C PHE A 420 -9.59 51.40 -48.75
N MET A 421 -10.54 52.14 -49.32
CA MET A 421 -11.44 53.02 -48.55
C MET A 421 -12.29 52.26 -47.52
N TYR A 422 -12.81 51.08 -47.90
CA TYR A 422 -13.65 50.25 -47.05
C TYR A 422 -12.89 49.66 -45.86
N VAL A 423 -11.64 49.21 -46.07
CA VAL A 423 -10.76 48.66 -45.04
C VAL A 423 -10.47 49.70 -43.97
N GLN A 424 -10.15 50.94 -44.35
CA GLN A 424 -9.83 52.03 -43.41
C GLN A 424 -10.98 52.33 -42.42
N VAL A 425 -12.23 52.07 -42.81
CA VAL A 425 -13.41 52.26 -41.93
C VAL A 425 -13.78 50.96 -41.21
N THR A 426 -13.71 49.81 -41.89
CA THR A 426 -14.26 48.55 -41.40
C THR A 426 -13.30 47.80 -40.48
N ALA A 427 -11.98 47.86 -40.70
CA ALA A 427 -11.03 47.12 -39.88
C ALA A 427 -11.00 47.56 -38.40
N PRO A 428 -11.05 48.87 -38.06
CA PRO A 428 -11.14 49.31 -36.66
C PRO A 428 -12.44 48.86 -35.99
N ILE A 429 -13.57 48.89 -36.71
CA ILE A 429 -14.87 48.43 -36.21
C ILE A 429 -14.79 46.93 -35.91
N LEU A 430 -14.39 46.13 -36.91
CA LEU A 430 -14.26 44.68 -36.79
C LEU A 430 -13.30 44.29 -35.65
N SER A 431 -12.18 45.00 -35.50
CA SER A 431 -11.24 44.80 -34.39
C SER A 431 -11.90 45.06 -33.03
N SER A 432 -12.66 46.15 -32.89
CA SER A 432 -13.35 46.50 -31.64
C SER A 432 -14.50 45.55 -31.28
N GLU A 433 -15.21 44.99 -32.26
CA GLU A 433 -16.35 44.10 -32.06
C GLU A 433 -15.94 42.64 -31.80
N THR A 434 -14.83 42.18 -32.41
CA THR A 434 -14.39 40.78 -32.34
C THR A 434 -13.19 40.54 -31.41
N GLY A 435 -12.47 41.59 -31.03
CA GLY A 435 -11.20 41.49 -30.29
C GLY A 435 -10.00 41.04 -31.13
N ILE A 436 -10.17 40.85 -32.45
CA ILE A 436 -9.07 40.55 -33.38
C ILE A 436 -8.16 41.80 -33.52
N PRO A 437 -6.82 41.67 -33.54
CA PRO A 437 -5.92 42.80 -33.79
C PRO A 437 -6.25 43.52 -35.10
N GLN A 438 -6.19 44.86 -35.11
CA GLN A 438 -6.60 45.66 -36.28
C GLN A 438 -5.81 45.29 -37.55
N ASP A 439 -4.51 45.04 -37.43
CA ASP A 439 -3.67 44.63 -38.55
C ASP A 439 -4.03 43.24 -39.11
N VAL A 440 -4.61 42.36 -38.29
CA VAL A 440 -5.17 41.06 -38.73
C VAL A 440 -6.56 41.27 -39.35
N ALA A 441 -7.38 42.19 -38.82
CA ALA A 441 -8.65 42.57 -39.43
C ALA A 441 -8.46 43.19 -40.84
N GLU A 442 -7.46 44.06 -41.00
CA GLU A 442 -7.01 44.58 -42.30
C GLU A 442 -6.56 43.46 -43.24
N GLU A 443 -5.77 42.49 -42.74
CA GLU A 443 -5.32 41.33 -43.51
C GLU A 443 -6.52 40.51 -44.04
N ILE A 444 -7.50 40.18 -43.19
CA ILE A 444 -8.70 39.43 -43.59
C ILE A 444 -9.44 40.17 -44.72
N LEU A 445 -9.64 41.48 -44.58
CA LEU A 445 -10.38 42.29 -45.55
C LEU A 445 -9.63 42.46 -46.87
N TYR A 446 -8.30 42.60 -46.87
CA TYR A 446 -7.50 42.61 -48.11
C TYR A 446 -7.44 41.23 -48.77
N LYS A 447 -7.26 40.15 -48.00
CA LYS A 447 -7.22 38.78 -48.55
C LYS A 447 -8.54 38.38 -49.19
N ALA A 448 -9.68 38.84 -48.67
CA ALA A 448 -10.99 38.66 -49.30
C ALA A 448 -11.08 39.27 -50.71
N TYR A 449 -10.32 40.33 -50.99
CA TYR A 449 -10.15 40.88 -52.34
C TYR A 449 -9.11 40.10 -53.16
N GLU A 450 -7.92 39.83 -52.60
CA GLU A 450 -6.80 39.18 -53.30
C GLU A 450 -7.10 37.76 -53.81
N ILE A 451 -7.94 36.99 -53.13
CA ILE A 451 -8.38 35.67 -53.64
C ILE A 451 -9.14 35.79 -54.97
N GLY A 452 -9.67 36.97 -55.29
CA GLY A 452 -10.34 37.30 -56.54
C GLY A 452 -11.75 36.70 -56.65
N ARG A 453 -12.45 37.06 -57.72
CA ARG A 453 -13.83 36.62 -57.98
C ARG A 453 -13.94 35.09 -58.06
N SER A 454 -14.98 34.54 -57.42
CA SER A 454 -15.28 33.09 -57.38
C SER A 454 -14.08 32.24 -56.89
N PRO A 455 -13.63 32.44 -55.63
CA PRO A 455 -12.39 31.85 -55.13
C PRO A 455 -12.46 30.33 -54.99
N THR A 456 -11.41 29.64 -55.42
CA THR A 456 -11.23 28.19 -55.20
C THR A 456 -10.82 27.88 -53.76
N SER A 457 -11.02 26.63 -53.32
CA SER A 457 -10.67 26.18 -51.96
C SER A 457 -9.22 26.52 -51.59
N ASP A 458 -8.26 26.15 -52.45
CA ASP A 458 -6.82 26.38 -52.27
C ASP A 458 -6.38 27.86 -52.38
N LYS A 459 -7.26 28.79 -52.80
CA LYS A 459 -7.03 30.23 -52.60
C LYS A 459 -7.46 30.68 -51.20
N VAL A 460 -8.62 30.22 -50.74
CA VAL A 460 -9.12 30.51 -49.38
C VAL A 460 -8.18 29.92 -48.33
N GLU A 461 -7.72 28.68 -48.52
CA GLU A 461 -6.76 28.00 -47.64
C GLU A 461 -5.42 28.76 -47.54
N ARG A 462 -4.85 29.21 -48.66
CA ARG A 462 -3.62 30.02 -48.65
C ARG A 462 -3.80 31.38 -47.98
N ALA A 463 -4.96 32.01 -48.15
CA ALA A 463 -5.30 33.24 -47.42
C ALA A 463 -5.39 32.98 -45.90
N LEU A 464 -6.07 31.90 -45.50
CA LEU A 464 -6.15 31.48 -44.09
C LEU A 464 -4.77 31.25 -43.50
N ALA A 465 -3.91 30.47 -44.16
CA ALA A 465 -2.54 30.22 -43.70
C ALA A 465 -1.75 31.53 -43.47
N GLN A 466 -1.89 32.52 -44.36
CA GLN A 466 -1.25 33.83 -44.21
C GLN A 466 -1.81 34.62 -43.01
N ILE A 467 -3.13 34.66 -42.84
CA ILE A 467 -3.81 35.34 -41.72
C ILE A 467 -3.42 34.69 -40.38
N PHE A 468 -3.44 33.36 -40.29
CA PHE A 468 -3.10 32.64 -39.06
C PHE A 468 -1.60 32.70 -38.71
N ASN A 469 -0.70 32.75 -39.70
CA ASN A 469 0.73 33.02 -39.45
C ASN A 469 0.95 34.43 -38.84
N LYS A 470 0.06 35.40 -39.13
CA LYS A 470 0.09 36.76 -38.55
C LYS A 470 -0.56 36.79 -37.15
N LEU A 471 -1.63 36.03 -36.95
CA LEU A 471 -2.34 35.92 -35.67
C LEU A 471 -1.56 35.11 -34.62
N ILE A 472 -0.76 34.12 -35.04
CA ILE A 472 -0.02 33.19 -34.17
C ILE A 472 1.48 33.24 -34.52
N THR A 473 2.14 34.32 -34.11
CA THR A 473 3.56 34.60 -34.43
C THR A 473 4.55 33.61 -33.82
N ASP A 474 4.26 33.08 -32.63
CA ASP A 474 5.17 32.26 -31.82
C ASP A 474 4.67 30.81 -31.64
N ALA A 475 4.04 30.26 -32.67
CA ALA A 475 3.57 28.87 -32.64
C ALA A 475 4.75 27.87 -32.58
N PRO A 476 4.74 26.88 -31.67
CA PRO A 476 5.74 25.81 -31.64
C PRO A 476 5.55 24.75 -32.75
N PHE A 477 4.65 25.01 -33.71
CA PHE A 477 4.26 24.10 -34.79
C PHE A 477 4.03 24.86 -36.10
N ASN A 478 3.99 24.15 -37.23
CA ASN A 478 3.70 24.75 -38.54
C ASN A 478 2.21 25.13 -38.64
N VAL A 479 1.89 26.39 -38.33
CA VAL A 479 0.54 26.96 -38.37
C VAL A 479 -0.13 26.74 -39.73
N SER A 480 0.60 26.94 -40.83
CA SER A 480 0.05 26.77 -42.18
C SER A 480 -0.43 25.34 -42.43
N GLN A 481 0.35 24.32 -42.03
CA GLN A 481 -0.07 22.91 -42.15
C GLN A 481 -1.27 22.58 -41.27
N VAL A 482 -1.31 23.08 -40.03
CA VAL A 482 -2.44 22.85 -39.11
C VAL A 482 -3.71 23.50 -39.66
N VAL A 483 -3.64 24.72 -40.16
CA VAL A 483 -4.76 25.45 -40.77
C VAL A 483 -5.29 24.73 -42.02
N SER A 484 -4.42 24.22 -42.90
CA SER A 484 -4.81 23.37 -44.03
C SER A 484 -5.64 22.16 -43.58
N TYR A 485 -5.11 21.36 -42.65
CA TYR A 485 -5.82 20.16 -42.16
C TYR A 485 -7.15 20.48 -41.46
N LEU A 486 -7.22 21.58 -40.70
CA LEU A 486 -8.46 22.01 -40.04
C LEU A 486 -9.49 22.52 -41.04
N TYR A 487 -9.05 23.14 -42.15
CA TYR A 487 -9.93 23.57 -43.23
C TYR A 487 -10.48 22.38 -44.03
N GLU A 488 -9.62 21.41 -44.39
CA GLU A 488 -9.97 20.20 -45.16
C GLU A 488 -11.05 19.34 -44.51
N ILE A 489 -11.06 19.21 -43.17
CA ILE A 489 -12.08 18.44 -42.44
C ILE A 489 -13.48 19.06 -42.57
N GLY A 490 -13.57 20.34 -42.95
CA GLY A 490 -14.83 21.05 -43.13
C GLY A 490 -15.44 21.58 -41.82
N PRO A 491 -16.57 22.30 -41.91
CA PRO A 491 -17.12 23.08 -40.80
C PRO A 491 -17.77 22.23 -39.69
N THR A 492 -18.09 20.97 -39.97
CA THR A 492 -18.72 20.03 -39.01
C THR A 492 -17.83 18.79 -38.82
N PRO A 493 -16.73 18.90 -38.04
CA PRO A 493 -15.74 17.84 -37.92
C PRO A 493 -16.26 16.69 -37.05
N GLN A 494 -15.84 15.46 -37.38
CA GLN A 494 -15.99 14.32 -36.46
C GLN A 494 -14.97 14.41 -35.33
N TYR A 495 -15.35 13.96 -34.13
CA TYR A 495 -14.48 13.95 -32.94
C TYR A 495 -13.14 13.23 -33.19
N GLU A 496 -13.17 12.11 -33.92
CA GLU A 496 -11.99 11.33 -34.29
C GLU A 496 -11.02 12.11 -35.19
N ALA A 497 -11.53 12.95 -36.09
CA ALA A 497 -10.73 13.75 -37.01
C ALA A 497 -9.92 14.82 -36.24
N LEU A 498 -10.58 15.59 -35.36
CA LEU A 498 -9.90 16.56 -34.47
C LEU A 498 -8.94 15.86 -33.49
N GLY A 499 -9.32 14.69 -32.96
CA GLY A 499 -8.47 13.87 -32.10
C GLY A 499 -7.21 13.39 -32.81
N SER A 500 -7.28 13.07 -34.10
CA SER A 500 -6.12 12.69 -34.91
C SER A 500 -5.15 13.85 -35.13
N ILE A 501 -5.65 15.08 -35.35
CA ILE A 501 -4.83 16.29 -35.46
C ILE A 501 -4.19 16.63 -34.13
N SER A 502 -4.96 16.59 -33.03
CA SER A 502 -4.44 16.85 -31.68
C SER A 502 -3.27 15.92 -31.34
N ARG A 503 -3.35 14.65 -31.71
CA ARG A 503 -2.22 13.70 -31.58
C ARG A 503 -1.02 14.10 -32.43
N LYS A 504 -1.20 14.40 -33.72
CA LYS A 504 -0.12 14.84 -34.65
C LYS A 504 0.54 16.19 -34.30
N ILE A 505 -0.06 16.99 -33.42
CA ILE A 505 0.52 18.25 -32.92
C ILE A 505 1.24 18.02 -31.57
N THR A 506 0.88 16.96 -30.83
CA THR A 506 1.48 16.62 -29.53
C THR A 506 2.65 15.63 -29.64
N PHE A 507 2.72 14.87 -30.74
CA PHE A 507 3.73 13.84 -31.05
C PHE A 507 4.25 14.00 -32.48
#